data_AF-A0A938BN49-F1
#
_entry.id   AF-A0A938BN49-F1
#
_cell.length_a   1.000
_cell.length_b   1.000
_cell.length_c   1.000
_cell.angle_alpha   90.00
_cell.angle_beta   90.00
_cell.angle_gamma   90.00
#
_symmetry.space_group_name_H-M   'P 1'
#
loop_
_entity.id
_entity.type
_entity.pdbx_description
1 polymer ?
#
loop_
_entity_poly.entity_id
_entity_poly.type
_entity_poly.pdbx_seq_one_letter_code
_entity_poly.pdbx_strand_id
1 'polypeptide(L)'
;MPFEFAHQPAAGANCRWGPGTVFGHGVVLGEGVVIGANCVIGDKVEIGPGTFVGNCVVMGEPTRAFYQNPGCHQPLPTRIGPRSAIRSGTIIYEGVDAGEGLETGNHATLREGCRIGRHVRIGSHSDLQGALTVGDYVSLHSNVHLGQHTVVEDYAWLFPYVITINDRMPPVYFEELGVHIGQYAVVGANTFLHPGVILGVHSVIAARSVVQGDVPDFAFAKGDPAKVVTDSRKLHARRGAEVVRAYPWPAHVFVKANPITGQLVVADLVLAPDQDPEQAEARIRTACSEHLAPHQVPRIMRFVADLTPSDAQKLSRTSP
;
A
#
# COMPACT_ATOMS: atom_id res chain seq x y z
N MET A 1 35.75 11.84 10.23
CA MET A 1 34.52 12.65 10.04
C MET A 1 33.47 11.67 9.57
N PRO A 2 32.36 11.44 10.30
CA PRO A 2 31.56 10.21 10.17
C PRO A 2 30.62 10.16 8.94
N PHE A 3 30.87 11.00 7.93
CA PHE A 3 30.14 11.04 6.68
C PHE A 3 31.15 11.04 5.53
N GLU A 4 31.88 9.95 5.34
CA GLU A 4 32.76 9.75 4.19
C GLU A 4 31.94 9.24 3.00
N PHE A 5 31.05 10.08 2.47
CA PHE A 5 30.28 9.74 1.27
C PHE A 5 31.10 10.04 0.02
N ALA A 6 31.99 9.12 -0.35
CA ALA A 6 32.79 9.20 -1.58
C ALA A 6 33.11 7.81 -2.15
N HIS A 7 32.28 6.82 -1.85
CA HIS A 7 32.46 5.47 -2.38
C HIS A 7 31.85 5.33 -3.77
N GLN A 8 32.43 4.45 -4.60
CA GLN A 8 31.78 4.06 -5.85
C GLN A 8 30.74 2.98 -5.55
N PRO A 9 29.48 3.14 -5.99
CA PRO A 9 28.47 2.10 -5.83
C PRO A 9 28.76 0.92 -6.77
N ALA A 10 28.34 -0.27 -6.38
CA ALA A 10 28.26 -1.43 -7.27
C ALA A 10 27.05 -1.25 -8.20
N ALA A 11 27.28 -0.67 -9.38
CA ALA A 11 26.22 -0.31 -10.31
C ALA A 11 26.08 -1.30 -11.47
N GLY A 12 24.83 -1.68 -11.76
CA GLY A 12 24.46 -2.39 -12.98
C GLY A 12 24.60 -1.54 -14.25
N ALA A 13 24.31 -2.14 -15.40
CA ALA A 13 24.38 -1.43 -16.68
C ALA A 13 23.42 -0.24 -16.73
N ASN A 14 23.77 0.79 -17.51
CA ASN A 14 22.91 1.95 -17.81
C ASN A 14 22.47 2.80 -16.59
N CYS A 15 23.15 2.66 -15.46
CA CYS A 15 22.92 3.53 -14.31
C CYS A 15 23.41 4.95 -14.57
N ARG A 16 22.65 5.94 -14.09
CA ARG A 16 23.01 7.37 -14.20
C ARG A 16 22.63 8.12 -12.93
N TRP A 17 23.44 9.09 -12.53
CA TRP A 17 23.15 9.97 -11.40
C TRP A 17 23.52 11.43 -11.66
N GLY A 18 22.78 12.34 -11.05
CA GLY A 18 23.01 13.78 -11.17
C GLY A 18 24.23 14.29 -10.38
N PRO A 19 24.66 15.53 -10.65
CA PRO A 19 25.77 16.16 -9.92
C PRO A 19 25.45 16.32 -8.43
N GLY A 20 26.49 16.28 -7.60
CA GLY A 20 26.37 16.42 -6.13
C GLY A 20 25.79 15.20 -5.41
N THR A 21 25.42 14.14 -6.14
CA THR A 21 24.99 12.88 -5.52
C THR A 21 26.19 12.11 -4.98
N VAL A 22 26.07 11.65 -3.74
CA VAL A 22 27.13 10.96 -3.00
C VAL A 22 26.65 9.60 -2.51
N PHE A 23 27.59 8.66 -2.38
CA PHE A 23 27.32 7.27 -2.01
C PHE A 23 28.19 6.83 -0.83
N GLY A 24 27.57 6.10 0.08
CA GLY A 24 28.20 5.39 1.19
C GLY A 24 28.77 4.03 0.78
N HIS A 25 29.26 3.29 1.76
CA HIS A 25 29.87 1.99 1.58
C HIS A 25 28.83 0.90 1.29
N GLY A 26 29.14 -0.01 0.36
CA GLY A 26 28.30 -1.18 0.08
C GLY A 26 26.97 -0.85 -0.59
N VAL A 27 26.87 0.29 -1.28
CA VAL A 27 25.70 0.65 -2.09
C VAL A 27 25.64 -0.23 -3.34
N VAL A 28 24.46 -0.77 -3.64
CA VAL A 28 24.19 -1.58 -4.83
C VAL A 28 23.06 -0.95 -5.65
N LEU A 29 23.31 -0.74 -6.95
CA LEU A 29 22.33 -0.20 -7.89
C LEU A 29 22.03 -1.24 -8.97
N GLY A 30 20.76 -1.63 -9.11
CA GLY A 30 20.29 -2.48 -10.19
C GLY A 30 20.39 -1.81 -11.55
N GLU A 31 20.26 -2.60 -12.63
CA GLU A 31 20.31 -2.09 -14.00
C GLU A 31 19.31 -0.94 -14.24
N GLY A 32 19.77 0.10 -14.94
CA GLY A 32 18.92 1.20 -15.40
C GLY A 32 18.42 2.11 -14.27
N VAL A 33 19.04 2.07 -13.09
CA VAL A 33 18.72 3.00 -11.99
C VAL A 33 19.11 4.43 -12.37
N VAL A 34 18.22 5.37 -12.06
CA VAL A 34 18.38 6.79 -12.36
C VAL A 34 18.25 7.58 -11.07
N ILE A 35 19.29 8.32 -10.71
CA ILE A 35 19.30 9.14 -9.48
C ILE A 35 19.43 10.61 -9.84
N GLY A 36 18.65 11.45 -9.16
CA GLY A 36 18.68 12.90 -9.32
C GLY A 36 19.99 13.53 -8.86
N ALA A 37 20.01 14.85 -8.85
CA ALA A 37 21.10 15.64 -8.29
C ALA A 37 21.01 15.74 -6.77
N ASN A 38 22.15 15.98 -6.12
CA ASN A 38 22.28 16.24 -4.68
C ASN A 38 21.63 15.18 -3.78
N CYS A 39 21.64 13.92 -4.20
CA CYS A 39 21.13 12.82 -3.37
C CYS A 39 22.21 12.31 -2.43
N VAL A 40 21.82 11.83 -1.25
CA VAL A 40 22.71 11.16 -0.31
C VAL A 40 22.23 9.73 -0.18
N ILE A 41 23.03 8.80 -0.68
CA ILE A 41 22.74 7.37 -0.60
C ILE A 41 23.69 6.76 0.43
N GLY A 42 23.17 6.48 1.62
CA GLY A 42 23.89 5.96 2.77
C GLY A 42 24.41 4.54 2.58
N ASP A 43 25.10 4.06 3.60
CA ASP A 43 25.73 2.73 3.60
C ASP A 43 24.70 1.61 3.45
N LYS A 44 25.08 0.54 2.76
CA LYS A 44 24.28 -0.69 2.58
C LYS A 44 22.86 -0.45 2.03
N VAL A 45 22.71 0.57 1.18
CA VAL A 45 21.49 0.81 0.43
C VAL A 45 21.50 -0.01 -0.86
N GLU A 46 20.44 -0.77 -1.09
CA GLU A 46 20.22 -1.53 -2.31
C GLU A 46 19.00 -0.97 -3.06
N ILE A 47 19.23 -0.53 -4.30
CA ILE A 47 18.19 0.04 -5.17
C ILE A 47 17.95 -0.91 -6.34
N GLY A 48 16.73 -1.44 -6.43
CA GLY A 48 16.34 -2.40 -7.47
C GLY A 48 16.34 -1.81 -8.89
N PRO A 49 16.40 -2.67 -9.93
CA PRO A 49 16.51 -2.24 -11.33
C PRO A 49 15.31 -1.40 -11.81
N GLY A 50 15.59 -0.48 -12.73
CA GLY A 50 14.60 0.41 -13.33
C GLY A 50 13.98 1.44 -12.37
N THR A 51 14.58 1.62 -11.18
CA THR A 51 14.09 2.59 -10.19
C THR A 51 14.57 4.00 -10.51
N PHE A 52 13.66 4.97 -10.35
CA PHE A 52 13.94 6.40 -10.45
C PHE A 52 13.94 7.04 -9.06
N VAL A 53 14.99 7.80 -8.78
CA VAL A 53 15.17 8.58 -7.56
C VAL A 53 15.26 10.05 -7.93
N GLY A 54 14.37 10.87 -7.38
CA GLY A 54 14.29 12.31 -7.60
C GLY A 54 15.44 13.07 -6.95
N ASN A 55 15.46 14.39 -7.12
CA ASN A 55 16.54 15.23 -6.58
C ASN A 55 16.46 15.35 -5.06
N CYS A 56 17.61 15.55 -4.42
CA CYS A 56 17.70 15.79 -2.98
C CYS A 56 17.06 14.69 -2.13
N VAL A 57 17.05 13.44 -2.61
CA VAL A 57 16.60 12.29 -1.84
C VAL A 57 17.73 11.83 -0.92
N VAL A 58 17.36 11.47 0.30
CA VAL A 58 18.26 10.83 1.27
C VAL A 58 17.78 9.41 1.50
N MET A 59 18.65 8.42 1.33
CA MET A 59 18.38 7.01 1.62
C MET A 59 19.43 6.47 2.57
N GLY A 60 19.05 5.57 3.48
CA GLY A 60 19.97 5.11 4.53
C GLY A 60 20.26 6.22 5.55
N GLU A 61 19.28 7.09 5.83
CA GLU A 61 19.40 8.07 6.92
C GLU A 61 19.63 7.32 8.25
N PRO A 62 20.66 7.68 9.03
CA PRO A 62 21.00 6.96 10.23
C PRO A 62 19.93 7.09 11.33
N THR A 63 19.80 6.04 12.13
CA THR A 63 18.99 6.09 13.35
C THR A 63 19.65 6.94 14.44
N ARG A 64 18.90 7.19 15.52
CA ARG A 64 19.39 7.90 16.71
C ARG A 64 20.74 7.37 17.24
N ALA A 65 21.00 6.07 17.12
CA ALA A 65 22.21 5.42 17.62
C ALA A 65 23.49 6.05 17.03
N PHE A 66 23.46 6.44 15.76
CA PHE A 66 24.57 7.11 15.09
C PHE A 66 24.98 8.40 15.80
N TYR A 67 24.02 9.26 16.16
CA TYR A 67 24.32 10.54 16.79
C TYR A 67 24.82 10.40 18.23
N GLN A 68 24.54 9.28 18.88
CA GLN A 68 25.03 8.99 20.23
C GLN A 68 26.48 8.49 20.19
N ASN A 69 26.82 7.63 19.22
CA ASN A 69 28.17 7.13 19.06
C ASN A 69 28.47 6.78 17.58
N PRO A 70 28.91 7.77 16.78
CA PRO A 70 29.11 7.55 15.34
C PRO A 70 30.14 6.48 15.02
N GLY A 71 31.17 6.31 15.86
CA GLY A 71 32.26 5.36 15.63
C GLY A 71 31.88 3.89 15.82
N CYS A 72 30.74 3.62 16.45
CA CYS A 72 30.22 2.26 16.67
C CYS A 72 28.91 2.01 15.93
N HIS A 73 28.44 2.97 15.13
CA HIS A 73 27.20 2.82 14.38
C HIS A 73 27.33 1.68 13.37
N GLN A 74 26.36 0.79 13.34
CA GLN A 74 26.28 -0.29 12.37
C GLN A 74 25.08 -0.03 11.46
N PRO A 75 25.32 0.44 10.22
CA PRO A 75 24.23 0.71 9.29
C PRO A 75 23.39 -0.53 9.03
N LEU A 76 22.07 -0.36 9.10
CA LEU A 76 21.10 -1.40 8.76
C LEU A 76 20.86 -1.39 7.24
N PRO A 77 20.85 -2.56 6.56
CA PRO A 77 20.58 -2.60 5.13
C PRO A 77 19.21 -2.01 4.80
N THR A 78 19.17 -1.12 3.80
CA THR A 78 17.91 -0.56 3.26
C THR A 78 17.70 -1.09 1.86
N ARG A 79 16.49 -1.58 1.59
CA ARG A 79 16.14 -2.19 0.30
C ARG A 79 14.98 -1.44 -0.33
N ILE A 80 15.17 -0.99 -1.56
CA ILE A 80 14.12 -0.43 -2.40
C ILE A 80 13.93 -1.35 -3.59
N GLY A 81 12.74 -1.91 -3.73
CA GLY A 81 12.42 -2.84 -4.81
C GLY A 81 12.51 -2.22 -6.21
N PRO A 82 12.48 -3.06 -7.25
CA PRO A 82 12.59 -2.63 -8.64
C PRO A 82 11.42 -1.74 -9.06
N ARG A 83 11.61 -1.01 -10.16
CA ARG A 83 10.56 -0.18 -10.81
C ARG A 83 9.92 0.84 -9.86
N SER A 84 10.65 1.30 -8.85
CA SER A 84 10.17 2.29 -7.90
C SER A 84 10.36 3.71 -8.42
N ALA A 85 9.52 4.65 -7.97
CA ALA A 85 9.59 6.07 -8.30
C ALA A 85 9.59 6.90 -7.01
N ILE A 86 10.78 7.22 -6.53
CA ILE A 86 10.98 7.98 -5.30
C ILE A 86 11.12 9.46 -5.68
N ARG A 87 10.16 10.30 -5.30
CA ARG A 87 10.16 11.73 -5.69
C ARG A 87 11.00 12.59 -4.75
N SER A 88 11.28 13.81 -5.21
CA SER A 88 12.29 14.69 -4.66
C SER A 88 12.12 14.99 -3.18
N GLY A 89 13.24 15.10 -2.46
CA GLY A 89 13.25 15.44 -1.04
C GLY A 89 12.74 14.35 -0.10
N THR A 90 12.42 13.15 -0.62
CA THR A 90 12.06 12.00 0.23
C THR A 90 13.25 11.58 1.09
N ILE A 91 12.99 11.26 2.36
CA ILE A 91 13.98 10.74 3.31
C ILE A 91 13.60 9.32 3.70
N ILE A 92 14.51 8.38 3.49
CA ILE A 92 14.33 6.96 3.82
C ILE A 92 15.46 6.54 4.76
N TYR A 93 15.09 6.05 5.94
CA TYR A 93 16.03 5.63 6.96
C TYR A 93 16.66 4.27 6.64
N GLU A 94 17.74 3.98 7.35
CA GLU A 94 18.35 2.65 7.40
C GLU A 94 17.34 1.58 7.89
N GLY A 95 17.45 0.35 7.38
CA GLY A 95 16.60 -0.77 7.79
C GLY A 95 15.19 -0.81 7.18
N VAL A 96 14.83 0.16 6.33
CA VAL A 96 13.58 0.13 5.55
C VAL A 96 13.67 -0.95 4.47
N ASP A 97 12.62 -1.74 4.31
CA ASP A 97 12.49 -2.72 3.24
C ASP A 97 11.18 -2.48 2.49
N ALA A 98 11.31 -2.05 1.23
CA ALA A 98 10.19 -1.75 0.36
C ALA A 98 10.20 -2.65 -0.88
N GLY A 99 9.04 -3.23 -1.18
CA GLY A 99 8.83 -4.08 -2.33
C GLY A 99 8.90 -3.36 -3.67
N GLU A 100 8.58 -4.08 -4.73
CA GLU A 100 8.53 -3.56 -6.09
C GLU A 100 7.54 -2.39 -6.21
N GLY A 101 7.90 -1.39 -7.02
CA GLY A 101 6.95 -0.39 -7.51
C GLY A 101 6.50 0.60 -6.44
N LEU A 102 7.35 0.88 -5.45
CA LEU A 102 7.10 1.93 -4.48
C LEU A 102 7.05 3.28 -5.19
N GLU A 103 5.98 4.03 -5.01
CA GLU A 103 5.87 5.42 -5.48
C GLU A 103 5.78 6.37 -4.28
N THR A 104 6.67 7.36 -4.20
CA THR A 104 6.56 8.42 -3.18
C THR A 104 6.19 9.77 -3.81
N GLY A 105 5.50 10.61 -3.06
CA GLY A 105 5.35 12.04 -3.31
C GLY A 105 6.62 12.80 -2.92
N ASN A 106 6.57 14.14 -3.00
CA ASN A 106 7.71 14.95 -2.58
C ASN A 106 7.77 15.00 -1.05
N HIS A 107 8.98 14.98 -0.49
CA HIS A 107 9.21 15.15 0.94
C HIS A 107 8.47 14.14 1.84
N ALA A 108 8.29 12.89 1.38
CA ALA A 108 7.85 11.82 2.26
C ALA A 108 8.99 11.39 3.20
N THR A 109 8.65 10.92 4.40
CA THR A 109 9.62 10.43 5.39
C THR A 109 9.27 9.01 5.79
N LEU A 110 10.20 8.09 5.60
CA LEU A 110 10.07 6.67 5.95
C LEU A 110 11.16 6.32 6.97
N ARG A 111 10.77 6.08 8.22
CA ARG A 111 11.70 5.76 9.30
C ARG A 111 12.07 4.29 9.39
N GLU A 112 13.04 3.98 10.24
CA GLU A 112 13.65 2.66 10.38
C GLU A 112 12.66 1.54 10.67
N GLY A 113 12.94 0.35 10.14
CA GLY A 113 12.12 -0.84 10.40
C GLY A 113 10.74 -0.86 9.73
N CYS A 114 10.43 0.09 8.84
CA CYS A 114 9.24 -0.01 7.99
C CYS A 114 9.37 -1.21 7.03
N ARG A 115 8.32 -2.04 6.97
CA ARG A 115 8.12 -3.08 5.94
C ARG A 115 7.01 -2.62 5.01
N ILE A 116 7.34 -2.44 3.73
CA ILE A 116 6.42 -1.90 2.73
C ILE A 116 6.27 -2.91 1.60
N GLY A 117 5.04 -3.28 1.27
CA GLY A 117 4.71 -4.22 0.21
C GLY A 117 4.96 -3.67 -1.20
N ARG A 118 4.34 -4.32 -2.18
CA ARG A 118 4.44 -4.02 -3.60
C ARG A 118 3.42 -2.97 -4.02
N HIS A 119 3.77 -2.14 -4.98
CA HIS A 119 2.89 -1.13 -5.61
C HIS A 119 2.23 -0.17 -4.61
N VAL A 120 2.93 0.13 -3.51
CA VAL A 120 2.48 1.09 -2.51
C VAL A 120 2.71 2.51 -2.99
N ARG A 121 1.73 3.39 -2.77
CA ARG A 121 1.86 4.83 -3.01
C ARG A 121 1.88 5.59 -1.70
N ILE A 122 2.87 6.45 -1.53
CA ILE A 122 3.05 7.30 -0.35
C ILE A 122 3.00 8.75 -0.80
N GLY A 123 1.97 9.50 -0.42
CA GLY A 123 1.77 10.87 -0.87
C GLY A 123 2.79 11.85 -0.30
N SER A 124 2.83 13.06 -0.87
CA SER A 124 3.78 14.10 -0.45
C SER A 124 3.61 14.45 1.03
N HIS A 125 4.72 14.70 1.73
CA HIS A 125 4.73 15.03 3.17
C HIS A 125 4.12 13.97 4.10
N SER A 126 3.93 12.74 3.62
CA SER A 126 3.53 11.64 4.50
C SER A 126 4.71 11.21 5.36
N ASP A 127 4.40 10.79 6.58
CA ASP A 127 5.37 10.51 7.63
C ASP A 127 5.08 9.16 8.27
N LEU A 128 6.00 8.22 8.10
CA LEU A 128 5.92 6.84 8.58
C LEU A 128 6.96 6.66 9.69
N GLN A 129 6.50 6.53 10.94
CA GLN A 129 7.34 6.66 12.14
C GLN A 129 8.24 5.45 12.48
N GLY A 130 8.22 4.40 11.65
CA GLY A 130 9.09 3.23 11.81
C GLY A 130 8.38 2.05 12.47
N ALA A 131 9.02 0.88 12.45
CA ALA A 131 8.51 -0.38 13.01
C ALA A 131 7.04 -0.69 12.64
N LEU A 132 6.64 -0.36 11.41
CA LEU A 132 5.29 -0.51 10.89
C LEU A 132 5.27 -1.44 9.67
N THR A 133 4.09 -1.94 9.34
CA THR A 133 3.89 -2.82 8.18
C THR A 133 2.81 -2.25 7.27
N VAL A 134 3.13 -2.14 5.98
CA VAL A 134 2.20 -1.75 4.92
C VAL A 134 2.17 -2.87 3.88
N GLY A 135 0.98 -3.39 3.59
CA GLY A 135 0.72 -4.44 2.61
C GLY A 135 0.85 -3.96 1.16
N ASP A 136 0.36 -4.77 0.24
CA ASP A 136 0.44 -4.53 -1.19
C ASP A 136 -0.67 -3.57 -1.68
N TYR A 137 -0.36 -2.77 -2.70
CA TYR A 137 -1.32 -1.87 -3.38
C TYR A 137 -2.00 -0.84 -2.46
N VAL A 138 -1.39 -0.53 -1.31
CA VAL A 138 -1.88 0.50 -0.40
C VAL A 138 -1.66 1.89 -0.99
N SER A 139 -2.65 2.78 -0.80
CA SER A 139 -2.58 4.17 -1.24
C SER A 139 -2.67 5.13 -0.06
N LEU A 140 -1.52 5.66 0.35
CA LEU A 140 -1.42 6.76 1.31
C LEU A 140 -1.35 8.07 0.52
N HIS A 141 -2.29 8.97 0.75
CA HIS A 141 -2.30 10.30 0.12
C HIS A 141 -1.40 11.28 0.89
N SER A 142 -1.40 12.56 0.50
CA SER A 142 -0.51 13.57 1.09
C SER A 142 -0.76 13.81 2.58
N ASN A 143 0.32 14.05 3.34
CA ASN A 143 0.27 14.33 4.78
C ASN A 143 -0.42 13.23 5.61
N VAL A 144 -0.28 11.95 5.23
CA VAL A 144 -0.69 10.83 6.08
C VAL A 144 0.40 10.60 7.13
N HIS A 145 0.02 10.48 8.40
CA HIS A 145 0.92 10.12 9.49
C HIS A 145 0.60 8.72 10.02
N LEU A 146 1.56 7.82 9.89
CA LEU A 146 1.52 6.48 10.46
C LEU A 146 2.41 6.41 11.70
N GLY A 147 1.79 6.26 12.86
CA GLY A 147 2.47 6.00 14.13
C GLY A 147 3.15 4.64 14.13
N GLN A 148 4.10 4.45 15.05
CA GLN A 148 4.84 3.19 15.17
C GLN A 148 3.87 2.02 15.43
N HIS A 149 4.26 0.83 14.98
CA HIS A 149 3.47 -0.40 15.09
C HIS A 149 2.15 -0.44 14.31
N THR A 150 1.85 0.60 13.52
CA THR A 150 0.69 0.57 12.63
C THR A 150 0.81 -0.56 11.61
N VAL A 151 -0.29 -1.28 11.38
CA VAL A 151 -0.42 -2.30 10.34
C VAL A 151 -1.48 -1.85 9.36
N VAL A 152 -1.10 -1.75 8.09
CA VAL A 152 -2.01 -1.42 6.98
C VAL A 152 -2.04 -2.59 6.02
N GLU A 153 -3.19 -3.23 5.87
CA GLU A 153 -3.36 -4.38 4.97
C GLU A 153 -3.58 -3.96 3.51
N ASP A 154 -3.55 -4.96 2.62
CA ASP A 154 -3.57 -4.76 1.18
C ASP A 154 -4.74 -3.91 0.72
N TYR A 155 -4.48 -3.11 -0.31
CA TYR A 155 -5.48 -2.25 -0.96
C TYR A 155 -6.17 -1.24 -0.02
N ALA A 156 -5.67 -0.96 1.18
CA ALA A 156 -6.24 0.11 2.00
C ALA A 156 -5.96 1.50 1.40
N TRP A 157 -6.89 2.44 1.59
CA TRP A 157 -6.78 3.83 1.13
C TRP A 157 -6.86 4.78 2.30
N LEU A 158 -5.80 5.57 2.50
CA LEU A 158 -5.75 6.63 3.51
C LEU A 158 -5.68 7.97 2.79
N PHE A 159 -6.76 8.74 2.86
CA PHE A 159 -6.86 10.05 2.24
C PHE A 159 -6.04 11.11 2.99
N PRO A 160 -5.88 12.34 2.44
CA PRO A 160 -4.98 13.32 3.03
C PRO A 160 -5.27 13.63 4.50
N TYR A 161 -4.24 13.85 5.30
CA TYR A 161 -4.35 14.17 6.73
C TYR A 161 -4.99 13.08 7.60
N VAL A 162 -4.89 11.81 7.21
CA VAL A 162 -5.16 10.70 8.13
C VAL A 162 -4.00 10.59 9.12
N ILE A 163 -4.31 10.61 10.41
CA ILE A 163 -3.35 10.54 11.51
C ILE A 163 -3.68 9.33 12.37
N THR A 164 -2.70 8.45 12.56
CA THR A 164 -2.75 7.37 13.56
C THR A 164 -1.86 7.75 14.73
N ILE A 165 -2.32 7.49 15.95
CA ILE A 165 -1.54 7.67 17.16
C ILE A 165 -1.41 6.32 17.88
N ASN A 166 -0.34 6.14 18.66
CA ASN A 166 0.01 4.87 19.29
C ASN A 166 0.10 4.94 20.82
N ASP A 167 0.10 6.13 21.44
CA ASP A 167 0.13 6.27 22.90
C ASP A 167 -1.27 6.60 23.45
N ARG A 168 -1.82 5.71 24.27
CA ARG A 168 -3.17 5.86 24.87
C ARG A 168 -3.24 6.97 25.90
N MET A 169 -2.14 7.22 26.62
CA MET A 169 -2.08 8.21 27.68
C MET A 169 -0.72 8.91 27.64
N PRO A 170 -0.49 9.79 26.65
CA PRO A 170 0.84 10.34 26.42
C PRO A 170 1.31 11.25 27.57
N PRO A 171 2.60 11.20 27.96
CA PRO A 171 3.64 10.26 27.51
C PRO A 171 3.75 9.03 28.42
N VAL A 172 3.39 7.84 27.93
CA VAL A 172 3.52 6.57 28.68
C VAL A 172 4.54 5.62 28.06
N TYR A 173 4.82 5.66 26.74
CA TYR A 173 5.94 4.99 26.02
C TYR A 173 6.19 3.47 26.25
N PHE A 174 5.53 2.80 27.19
CA PHE A 174 5.65 1.35 27.45
C PHE A 174 4.42 0.55 27.02
N GLU A 175 3.37 1.21 26.55
CA GLU A 175 2.14 0.60 26.02
C GLU A 175 1.78 1.25 24.68
N GLU A 176 2.66 1.05 23.68
CA GLU A 176 2.43 1.54 22.33
C GLU A 176 1.51 0.58 21.56
N LEU A 177 0.32 1.08 21.20
CA LEU A 177 -0.72 0.32 20.53
C LEU A 177 -0.88 0.82 19.10
N GLY A 178 -0.24 0.12 18.17
CA GLY A 178 -0.40 0.37 16.74
C GLY A 178 -1.85 0.23 16.27
N VAL A 179 -2.24 1.05 15.29
CA VAL A 179 -3.55 0.94 14.63
C VAL A 179 -3.50 -0.19 13.61
N HIS A 180 -4.57 -0.97 13.47
CA HIS A 180 -4.71 -1.98 12.43
C HIS A 180 -5.78 -1.54 11.42
N ILE A 181 -5.37 -1.35 10.16
CA ILE A 181 -6.24 -0.98 9.06
C ILE A 181 -6.41 -2.19 8.13
N GLY A 182 -7.62 -2.77 8.14
CA GLY A 182 -7.93 -3.99 7.41
C GLY A 182 -7.99 -3.82 5.89
N GLN A 183 -7.97 -4.95 5.19
CA GLN A 183 -7.92 -5.02 3.74
C GLN A 183 -9.06 -4.22 3.09
N TYR A 184 -8.74 -3.48 2.03
CA TYR A 184 -9.69 -2.63 1.29
C TYR A 184 -10.38 -1.52 2.11
N ALA A 185 -9.99 -1.30 3.37
CA ALA A 185 -10.57 -0.25 4.19
C ALA A 185 -10.26 1.13 3.59
N VAL A 186 -11.18 2.07 3.75
CA VAL A 186 -11.05 3.43 3.24
C VAL A 186 -11.20 4.42 4.39
N VAL A 187 -10.14 5.19 4.64
CA VAL A 187 -10.11 6.21 5.69
C VAL A 187 -10.17 7.59 5.06
N GLY A 188 -11.29 8.28 5.25
CA GLY A 188 -11.54 9.61 4.71
C GLY A 188 -10.58 10.66 5.25
N ALA A 189 -10.42 11.75 4.49
CA ALA A 189 -9.45 12.79 4.78
C ALA A 189 -9.63 13.42 6.18
N ASN A 190 -8.54 13.86 6.78
CA ASN A 190 -8.53 14.57 8.06
C ASN A 190 -9.16 13.75 9.22
N THR A 191 -8.86 12.45 9.27
CA THR A 191 -9.38 11.51 10.27
C THR A 191 -8.30 11.16 11.29
N PHE A 192 -8.68 11.08 12.56
CA PHE A 192 -7.83 10.61 13.65
C PHE A 192 -8.22 9.20 14.08
N LEU A 193 -7.24 8.30 14.16
CA LEU A 193 -7.41 6.92 14.66
C LEU A 193 -6.65 6.80 15.98
N HIS A 194 -7.39 6.51 17.06
CA HIS A 194 -6.83 6.32 18.39
C HIS A 194 -5.97 5.04 18.48
N PRO A 195 -5.12 4.94 19.53
CA PRO A 195 -4.22 3.80 19.71
C PRO A 195 -4.98 2.49 19.84
N GLY A 196 -4.49 1.45 19.15
CA GLY A 196 -5.05 0.10 19.19
C GLY A 196 -6.37 -0.09 18.45
N VAL A 197 -6.87 0.92 17.73
CA VAL A 197 -8.08 0.79 16.92
C VAL A 197 -7.86 -0.23 15.79
N ILE A 198 -8.84 -1.12 15.63
CA ILE A 198 -8.91 -2.06 14.51
C ILE A 198 -10.04 -1.61 13.56
N LEU A 199 -9.69 -1.39 12.29
CA LEU A 199 -10.64 -1.16 11.21
C LEU A 199 -10.81 -2.45 10.41
N GLY A 200 -12.03 -2.96 10.35
CA GLY A 200 -12.37 -4.19 9.63
C GLY A 200 -12.24 -4.08 8.11
N VAL A 201 -12.29 -5.23 7.45
CA VAL A 201 -12.20 -5.36 6.00
C VAL A 201 -13.34 -4.59 5.34
N HIS A 202 -13.05 -3.83 4.27
CA HIS A 202 -14.02 -2.99 3.57
C HIS A 202 -14.76 -1.95 4.44
N SER A 203 -14.26 -1.66 5.64
CA SER A 203 -14.78 -0.56 6.46
C SER A 203 -14.50 0.79 5.79
N VAL A 204 -15.39 1.75 6.04
CA VAL A 204 -15.31 3.09 5.45
C VAL A 204 -15.47 4.11 6.57
N ILE A 205 -14.44 4.91 6.78
CA ILE A 205 -14.44 6.02 7.74
C ILE A 205 -14.67 7.31 6.97
N ALA A 206 -15.71 8.05 7.33
CA ALA A 206 -15.97 9.34 6.72
C ALA A 206 -14.87 10.36 7.06
N ALA A 207 -14.66 11.32 6.18
CA ALA A 207 -13.73 12.42 6.43
C ALA A 207 -14.08 13.18 7.73
N ARG A 208 -13.07 13.75 8.38
CA ARG A 208 -13.18 14.51 9.64
C ARG A 208 -13.80 13.69 10.78
N SER A 209 -13.40 12.42 10.92
CA SER A 209 -13.85 11.55 12.02
C SER A 209 -12.76 11.35 13.07
N VAL A 210 -13.16 11.06 14.31
CA VAL A 210 -12.27 10.64 15.41
C VAL A 210 -12.69 9.25 15.87
N VAL A 211 -11.90 8.25 15.52
CA VAL A 211 -12.21 6.83 15.80
C VAL A 211 -11.55 6.43 17.11
N GLN A 212 -12.36 6.05 18.11
CA GLN A 212 -11.93 5.71 19.46
C GLN A 212 -12.07 4.23 19.80
N GLY A 213 -12.66 3.44 18.91
CA GLY A 213 -12.86 2.00 19.09
C GLY A 213 -13.04 1.31 17.74
N ASP A 214 -13.03 -0.01 17.77
CA ASP A 214 -12.99 -0.83 16.57
C ASP A 214 -14.20 -0.60 15.67
N VAL A 215 -13.95 -0.69 14.36
CA VAL A 215 -14.96 -0.53 13.32
C VAL A 215 -15.11 -1.87 12.62
N PRO A 216 -16.30 -2.51 12.66
CA PRO A 216 -16.48 -3.83 12.07
C PRO A 216 -16.29 -3.87 10.55
N ASP A 217 -16.15 -5.07 10.01
CA ASP A 217 -16.13 -5.32 8.58
C ASP A 217 -17.36 -4.71 7.89
N PHE A 218 -17.14 -4.14 6.71
CA PHE A 218 -18.17 -3.48 5.91
C PHE A 218 -18.94 -2.38 6.68
N ALA A 219 -18.44 -1.85 7.79
CA ALA A 219 -19.12 -0.77 8.49
C ALA A 219 -18.77 0.59 7.88
N PHE A 220 -19.75 1.49 7.83
CA PHE A 220 -19.54 2.91 7.59
C PHE A 220 -19.65 3.68 8.90
N ALA A 221 -18.57 4.33 9.32
CA ALA A 221 -18.50 5.14 10.54
C ALA A 221 -18.22 6.61 10.23
N LYS A 222 -18.79 7.52 11.03
CA LYS A 222 -18.54 8.97 10.91
C LYS A 222 -18.68 9.72 12.22
N GLY A 223 -18.04 10.88 12.31
CA GLY A 223 -18.23 11.87 13.37
C GLY A 223 -17.10 11.91 14.40
N ASP A 224 -17.32 12.71 15.44
CA ASP A 224 -16.39 12.91 16.56
C ASP A 224 -17.20 12.87 17.89
N PRO A 225 -17.17 11.75 18.63
CA PRO A 225 -16.52 10.47 18.27
C PRO A 225 -17.25 9.78 17.12
N ALA A 226 -16.50 9.01 16.33
CA ALA A 226 -17.03 8.27 15.20
C ALA A 226 -17.99 7.17 15.66
N LYS A 227 -19.17 7.10 15.04
CA LYS A 227 -20.15 6.05 15.29
C LYS A 227 -20.47 5.31 14.00
N VAL A 228 -20.64 3.99 14.10
CA VAL A 228 -21.14 3.17 12.99
C VAL A 228 -22.57 3.61 12.66
N VAL A 229 -22.79 4.02 11.42
CA VAL A 229 -24.08 4.54 10.94
C VAL A 229 -24.84 3.48 10.15
N THR A 230 -24.14 2.78 9.28
CA THR A 230 -24.73 1.81 8.36
C THR A 230 -23.67 0.87 7.81
N ASP A 231 -24.10 -0.05 6.96
CA ASP A 231 -23.23 -0.92 6.17
C ASP A 231 -22.67 -0.15 4.96
N SER A 232 -21.37 -0.23 4.69
CA SER A 232 -20.68 0.45 3.60
C SER A 232 -21.22 0.04 2.23
N ARG A 233 -21.72 -1.19 2.07
CA ARG A 233 -22.37 -1.68 0.85
C ARG A 233 -23.69 -0.96 0.57
N LYS A 234 -24.27 -0.26 1.55
CA LYS A 234 -25.46 0.58 1.39
C LYS A 234 -25.13 1.97 0.83
N LEU A 235 -23.86 2.35 0.75
CA LEU A 235 -23.44 3.63 0.21
C LEU A 235 -23.54 3.66 -1.32
N HIS A 236 -24.00 4.78 -1.84
CA HIS A 236 -24.17 5.00 -3.26
C HIS A 236 -23.31 6.18 -3.73
N ALA A 237 -22.79 6.07 -4.95
CA ALA A 237 -22.11 7.13 -5.66
C ALA A 237 -22.89 7.46 -6.94
N ARG A 238 -22.72 8.68 -7.45
CA ARG A 238 -23.24 9.07 -8.76
C ARG A 238 -22.16 8.90 -9.82
N ARG A 239 -22.48 8.22 -10.92
CA ARG A 239 -21.66 8.12 -12.12
C ARG A 239 -22.45 8.73 -13.28
N GLY A 240 -22.28 10.03 -13.50
CA GLY A 240 -23.14 10.79 -14.40
C GLY A 240 -24.57 10.84 -13.86
N ALA A 241 -25.55 10.38 -14.66
CA ALA A 241 -26.95 10.28 -14.25
C ALA A 241 -27.28 9.00 -13.45
N GLU A 242 -26.38 8.01 -13.44
CA GLU A 242 -26.59 6.71 -12.81
C GLU A 242 -26.23 6.76 -11.32
N VAL A 243 -27.03 6.12 -10.46
CA VAL A 243 -26.71 5.86 -9.05
C VAL A 243 -26.19 4.44 -8.93
N VAL A 244 -24.92 4.30 -8.56
CA VAL A 244 -24.23 3.00 -8.44
C VAL A 244 -23.83 2.73 -7.00
N ARG A 245 -23.60 1.47 -6.65
CA ARG A 245 -23.00 1.11 -5.36
C ARG A 245 -21.58 1.66 -5.28
N ALA A 246 -21.30 2.41 -4.24
CA ALA A 246 -19.96 2.94 -4.00
C ALA A 246 -19.02 1.85 -3.47
N TYR A 247 -19.52 0.91 -2.67
CA TYR A 247 -18.71 -0.14 -2.05
C TYR A 247 -19.33 -1.53 -2.26
N PRO A 248 -18.50 -2.60 -2.32
CA PRO A 248 -17.03 -2.60 -2.23
C PRO A 248 -16.38 -1.92 -3.46
N TRP A 249 -15.40 -1.05 -3.22
CA TRP A 249 -14.83 -0.21 -4.27
C TRP A 249 -14.01 -0.94 -5.35
N PRO A 250 -13.37 -2.11 -5.09
CA PRO A 250 -12.64 -2.86 -6.12
C PRO A 250 -13.51 -3.18 -7.36
N ALA A 251 -14.81 -3.38 -7.16
CA ALA A 251 -15.77 -3.72 -8.20
C ALA A 251 -15.87 -2.68 -9.33
N HIS A 252 -15.51 -1.42 -9.07
CA HIS A 252 -15.58 -0.35 -10.06
C HIS A 252 -14.21 0.26 -10.42
N VAL A 253 -13.15 -0.02 -9.65
CA VAL A 253 -11.78 0.47 -9.94
C VAL A 253 -10.98 -0.51 -10.79
N PHE A 254 -11.00 -1.81 -10.46
CA PHE A 254 -10.22 -2.81 -11.20
C PHE A 254 -10.96 -3.39 -12.39
N VAL A 255 -12.26 -3.14 -12.47
CA VAL A 255 -13.07 -3.71 -13.53
C VAL A 255 -13.36 -2.67 -14.60
N LYS A 256 -12.53 -2.66 -15.63
CA LYS A 256 -12.93 -2.08 -16.93
C LYS A 256 -13.96 -3.00 -17.56
N ALA A 257 -15.08 -2.43 -17.99
CA ALA A 257 -16.09 -3.15 -18.78
C ALA A 257 -15.44 -3.80 -20.00
N ASN A 258 -15.99 -4.94 -20.44
CA ASN A 258 -15.57 -5.56 -21.69
C ASN A 258 -15.75 -4.53 -22.83
N PRO A 259 -14.70 -4.22 -23.61
CA PRO A 259 -14.74 -3.19 -24.64
C PRO A 259 -15.71 -3.51 -25.79
N ILE A 260 -16.19 -4.75 -25.92
CA ILE A 260 -17.13 -5.19 -26.95
C ILE A 260 -18.58 -5.08 -26.45
N THR A 261 -18.86 -5.58 -25.26
CA THR A 261 -20.25 -5.68 -24.75
C THR A 261 -20.63 -4.56 -23.79
N GLY A 262 -19.67 -3.77 -23.31
CA GLY A 262 -19.88 -2.78 -22.25
C GLY A 262 -20.26 -3.38 -20.88
N GLN A 263 -20.35 -4.71 -20.79
CA GLN A 263 -20.71 -5.44 -19.59
C GLN A 263 -19.48 -6.03 -18.90
N LEU A 264 -19.61 -6.27 -17.60
CA LEU A 264 -18.62 -7.01 -16.83
C LEU A 264 -18.62 -8.47 -17.27
N VAL A 265 -17.44 -9.05 -17.50
CA VAL A 265 -17.35 -10.52 -17.60
C VAL A 265 -17.29 -11.08 -16.18
N VAL A 266 -18.39 -11.68 -15.75
CA VAL A 266 -18.53 -12.38 -14.48
C VAL A 266 -18.57 -13.88 -14.77
N ALA A 267 -17.80 -14.66 -14.02
CA ALA A 267 -17.94 -16.11 -14.00
C ALA A 267 -18.57 -16.55 -12.68
N ASP A 268 -19.67 -17.30 -12.77
CA ASP A 268 -20.18 -18.06 -11.62
C ASP A 268 -19.53 -19.46 -11.67
N LEU A 269 -19.01 -19.91 -10.54
CA LEU A 269 -18.19 -21.11 -10.41
C LEU A 269 -18.77 -21.98 -9.28
N VAL A 270 -18.82 -23.29 -9.49
CA VAL A 270 -19.16 -24.27 -8.45
C VAL A 270 -17.87 -24.98 -8.06
N LEU A 271 -17.52 -24.96 -6.78
CA LEU A 271 -16.35 -25.66 -6.27
C LEU A 271 -16.72 -27.08 -5.83
N ALA A 272 -15.76 -28.00 -5.97
CA ALA A 272 -15.88 -29.29 -5.30
C ALA A 272 -15.76 -29.10 -3.77
N PRO A 273 -16.36 -29.98 -2.94
CA PRO A 273 -16.49 -29.80 -1.49
C PRO A 273 -15.17 -29.64 -0.72
N ASP A 274 -14.04 -30.02 -1.32
CA ASP A 274 -12.70 -30.08 -0.75
C ASP A 274 -11.76 -28.97 -1.27
N GLN A 275 -12.26 -28.03 -2.08
CA GLN A 275 -11.44 -26.99 -2.69
C GLN A 275 -11.48 -25.67 -1.92
N ASP A 276 -10.29 -25.12 -1.65
CA ASP A 276 -10.09 -23.78 -1.12
C ASP A 276 -10.46 -22.72 -2.19
N PRO A 277 -11.41 -21.81 -1.92
CA PRO A 277 -11.85 -20.79 -2.87
C PRO A 277 -10.74 -19.87 -3.38
N GLU A 278 -9.76 -19.49 -2.55
CA GLU A 278 -8.68 -18.58 -2.96
C GLU A 278 -7.72 -19.25 -3.94
N GLN A 279 -7.29 -20.48 -3.63
CA GLN A 279 -6.45 -21.29 -4.52
C GLN A 279 -7.17 -21.64 -5.83
N ALA A 280 -8.47 -21.93 -5.74
CA ALA A 280 -9.29 -22.22 -6.91
C ALA A 280 -9.43 -20.99 -7.81
N GLU A 281 -9.67 -19.80 -7.24
CA GLU A 281 -9.74 -18.56 -8.01
C GLU A 281 -8.44 -18.28 -8.77
N ALA A 282 -7.29 -18.38 -8.09
CA ALA A 282 -5.99 -18.15 -8.71
C ALA A 282 -5.73 -19.12 -9.88
N ARG A 283 -6.00 -20.42 -9.68
CA ARG A 283 -5.84 -21.45 -10.72
C ARG A 283 -6.76 -21.20 -11.92
N ILE A 284 -8.03 -20.90 -11.66
CA ILE A 284 -9.04 -20.66 -12.72
C ILE A 284 -8.70 -19.39 -13.49
N ARG A 285 -8.24 -18.34 -12.81
CA ARG A 285 -7.81 -17.09 -13.44
C ARG A 285 -6.62 -17.29 -14.36
N THR A 286 -5.63 -18.10 -13.95
CA THR A 286 -4.51 -18.49 -14.81
C THR A 286 -5.00 -19.23 -16.04
N ALA A 287 -5.80 -20.29 -15.87
CA ALA A 287 -6.34 -21.08 -16.98
C ALA A 287 -7.18 -20.23 -17.95
N CYS A 288 -8.04 -19.35 -17.44
CA CYS A 288 -8.81 -18.42 -18.27
C CYS A 288 -7.90 -17.46 -19.05
N SER A 289 -6.82 -16.99 -18.44
CA SER A 289 -5.90 -16.05 -19.11
C SER A 289 -5.08 -16.71 -20.22
N GLU A 290 -4.85 -18.02 -20.12
CA GLU A 290 -4.18 -18.82 -21.14
C GLU A 290 -5.09 -19.13 -22.35
N HIS A 291 -6.39 -19.30 -22.12
CA HIS A 291 -7.33 -19.84 -23.12
C HIS A 291 -8.34 -18.82 -23.66
N LEU A 292 -8.54 -17.69 -23.00
CA LEU A 292 -9.52 -16.67 -23.39
C LEU A 292 -8.82 -15.38 -23.82
N ALA A 293 -9.44 -14.66 -24.75
CA ALA A 293 -8.96 -13.33 -25.09
C ALA A 293 -9.03 -12.41 -23.85
N PRO A 294 -8.17 -11.39 -23.72
CA PRO A 294 -8.09 -10.56 -22.50
C PRO A 294 -9.40 -9.89 -22.05
N HIS A 295 -10.33 -9.67 -22.98
CA HIS A 295 -11.66 -9.10 -22.71
C HIS A 295 -12.70 -10.14 -22.28
N GLN A 296 -12.43 -11.43 -22.49
CA GLN A 296 -13.27 -12.58 -22.11
C GLN A 296 -12.83 -13.19 -20.78
N VAL A 297 -11.64 -12.84 -20.27
CA VAL A 297 -11.18 -13.28 -18.94
C VAL A 297 -12.10 -12.70 -17.87
N PRO A 298 -12.73 -13.53 -17.01
CA PRO A 298 -13.61 -13.08 -15.96
C PRO A 298 -12.89 -12.14 -15.00
N ARG A 299 -13.46 -10.94 -14.82
CA ARG A 299 -12.93 -9.94 -13.88
C ARG A 299 -13.50 -10.13 -12.48
N ILE A 300 -14.70 -10.70 -12.38
CA ILE A 300 -15.29 -11.17 -11.14
C ILE A 300 -15.53 -12.68 -11.26
N MET A 301 -15.07 -13.42 -10.25
CA MET A 301 -15.39 -14.82 -10.06
C MET A 301 -16.27 -14.93 -8.82
N ARG A 302 -17.41 -15.60 -8.93
CA ARG A 302 -18.37 -15.81 -7.85
C ARG A 302 -18.52 -17.29 -7.61
N PHE A 303 -18.29 -17.72 -6.38
CA PHE A 303 -18.55 -19.11 -6.01
C PHE A 303 -20.03 -19.26 -5.62
N VAL A 304 -20.75 -20.10 -6.35
CA VAL A 304 -22.17 -20.39 -6.17
C VAL A 304 -22.36 -21.85 -5.79
N ALA A 305 -23.45 -22.16 -5.07
CA ALA A 305 -23.70 -23.50 -4.57
C ALA A 305 -23.99 -24.52 -5.68
N ASP A 306 -24.67 -24.09 -6.76
CA ASP A 306 -25.02 -24.94 -7.88
C ASP A 306 -25.28 -24.12 -9.16
N LEU A 307 -25.15 -24.77 -10.32
CA LEU A 307 -25.45 -24.24 -11.65
C LEU A 307 -26.25 -25.28 -12.45
N THR A 308 -27.46 -24.94 -12.88
CA THR A 308 -28.29 -25.79 -13.72
C THR A 308 -28.07 -25.51 -15.21
N PRO A 309 -28.03 -26.55 -16.07
CA PRO A 309 -28.04 -26.37 -17.51
C PRO A 309 -29.37 -25.78 -17.97
N SER A 310 -29.31 -24.69 -18.74
CA SER A 310 -30.47 -24.16 -19.47
C SER A 310 -30.76 -24.97 -20.74
N ASP A 311 -31.93 -24.77 -21.34
CA ASP A 311 -32.35 -25.38 -22.60
C ASP A 311 -31.37 -25.15 -23.77
N ALA A 312 -30.54 -24.11 -23.68
CA ALA A 312 -29.48 -23.80 -24.64
C ALA A 312 -28.11 -24.43 -24.27
N GLN A 313 -28.08 -25.40 -23.36
CA GLN A 313 -26.88 -26.02 -22.78
C GLN A 313 -25.91 -25.03 -22.10
N LYS A 314 -26.38 -23.83 -21.76
CA LYS A 314 -25.60 -22.85 -20.97
C LYS A 314 -25.88 -23.07 -19.49
N LEU A 315 -24.83 -23.16 -18.68
CA LEU A 315 -24.96 -23.20 -17.23
C LEU A 315 -25.52 -21.86 -16.72
N SER A 316 -26.55 -21.93 -15.90
CA SER A 316 -27.23 -20.78 -15.27
C SER A 316 -27.42 -21.05 -13.78
N ARG A 317 -27.61 -20.00 -12.99
CA ARG A 317 -27.87 -20.16 -11.55
C ARG A 317 -29.17 -20.94 -11.34
N THR A 318 -29.17 -21.86 -10.37
CA THR A 318 -30.40 -22.26 -9.70
C THR A 318 -30.98 -21.01 -9.05
N SER A 319 -32.13 -20.54 -9.55
CA SER A 319 -32.85 -19.43 -8.93
C SER A 319 -33.11 -19.75 -7.44
N PRO A 320 -32.97 -18.79 -6.52
CA PRO A 320 -33.93 -18.68 -5.43
C PRO A 320 -35.28 -18.19 -5.97
#